data_AF-A0A9E0E380-F1
#
_entry.id   AF-A0A9E0E380-F1
#
_cell.length_a   1.000
_cell.length_b   1.000
_cell.length_c   1.000
_cell.angle_alpha   90.00
_cell.angle_beta   90.00
_cell.angle_gamma   90.00
#
_symmetry.space_group_name_H-M   'P 1'
#
loop_
_entity.id
_entity.type
_entity.pdbx_description
1 polymer ?
#
loop_
_entity_poly.entity_id
_entity_poly.type
_entity_poly.pdbx_seq_one_letter_code
_entity_poly.pdbx_strand_id
1 'polypeptide(L)'
;MMQILTHLLNPFTLGCMLSGCVLIALMQNGVKALARGFAALPCLWRADPERDMLLARATMTRVDHVAQLRGLQCTDRVRAANPFLALAIRKLADTETVDRFEMWAEQALSDRRARHETAHKFWLSIADVAPALGMAGTIIGLVGMFAGMDDPAKIGPSMGLALLTTFYGVVLANLVAV
;
A
#
# COMPACT_ATOMS: atom_id res chain seq x y z
N MET A 1 13.57 17.03 -26.33
CA MET A 1 12.80 16.66 -25.12
C MET A 1 12.72 15.15 -24.92
N MET A 2 12.34 14.36 -25.94
CA MET A 2 12.26 12.89 -25.85
C MET A 2 13.60 12.16 -25.55
N GLN A 3 14.73 12.69 -26.05
CA GLN A 3 16.07 12.12 -25.78
C GLN A 3 16.58 12.34 -24.34
N ILE A 4 16.20 13.45 -23.71
CA ILE A 4 16.54 13.69 -22.30
C ILE A 4 15.76 12.72 -21.43
N LEU A 5 14.49 12.48 -21.74
CA LEU A 5 13.63 11.55 -21.01
C LEU A 5 14.14 10.09 -21.08
N THR A 6 14.71 9.66 -22.21
CA THR A 6 15.33 8.33 -22.32
C THR A 6 16.64 8.20 -21.54
N HIS A 7 17.41 9.28 -21.40
CA HIS A 7 18.58 9.30 -20.51
C HIS A 7 18.20 9.40 -19.03
N LEU A 8 17.07 10.05 -18.74
CA LEU A 8 16.51 10.19 -17.41
C LEU A 8 15.83 8.92 -16.89
N LEU A 9 15.54 7.96 -17.79
CA LEU A 9 14.98 6.64 -17.50
C LEU A 9 16.00 5.55 -17.82
N ASN A 10 17.20 5.64 -17.22
CA ASN A 10 18.18 4.57 -17.36
C ASN A 10 17.69 3.31 -16.62
N PRO A 11 17.42 2.19 -17.34
CA PRO A 11 16.82 0.99 -16.75
C PRO A 11 17.74 0.32 -15.72
N PHE A 12 19.05 0.49 -15.85
CA PHE A 12 20.02 -0.08 -14.91
C PHE A 12 19.94 0.59 -13.54
N THR A 13 20.03 1.92 -13.51
CA THR A 13 19.98 2.70 -12.25
C THR A 13 18.64 2.55 -11.54
N LEU A 14 17.55 2.54 -12.30
CA LEU A 14 16.20 2.34 -11.77
C LEU A 14 16.04 0.92 -11.20
N GLY A 15 16.55 -0.10 -11.92
CA GLY A 15 16.54 -1.49 -11.46
C GLY A 15 17.34 -1.69 -10.17
N CYS A 16 18.55 -1.14 -10.08
CA CYS A 16 19.34 -1.17 -8.85
C CYS A 16 18.62 -0.51 -7.68
N MET A 17 18.01 0.66 -7.90
CA MET A 17 17.29 1.38 -6.85
C MET A 17 16.06 0.63 -6.36
N LEU A 18 15.22 0.15 -7.28
CA LEU A 18 14.06 -0.68 -6.92
C LEU A 18 14.48 -1.93 -6.16
N SER A 19 15.52 -2.63 -6.63
CA SER A 19 16.02 -3.83 -5.95
C SER A 19 16.54 -3.53 -4.55
N GLY A 20 17.25 -2.41 -4.35
CA GLY A 20 17.75 -1.99 -3.04
C GLY A 20 16.61 -1.65 -2.07
N CYS A 21 15.62 -0.87 -2.53
CA CYS A 21 14.45 -0.54 -1.71
C CYS A 21 13.66 -1.80 -1.33
N VAL A 22 13.40 -2.70 -2.30
CA VAL A 22 12.67 -3.96 -2.05
C VAL A 22 13.45 -4.88 -1.11
N LEU A 23 14.77 -4.99 -1.26
CA LEU A 23 15.61 -5.81 -0.39
C LEU A 23 15.59 -5.30 1.05
N ILE A 24 15.78 -3.98 1.26
CA ILE A 24 15.76 -3.39 2.60
C ILE A 24 14.37 -3.51 3.22
N ALA A 25 13.31 -3.24 2.45
CA ALA A 25 11.92 -3.39 2.92
C ALA A 25 11.59 -4.86 3.28
N LEU A 26 12.17 -5.83 2.55
CA LEU A 26 12.04 -7.25 2.85
C LEU A 26 12.79 -7.65 4.12
N MET A 27 13.97 -7.07 4.37
CA MET A 27 14.70 -7.30 5.62
C MET A 27 13.98 -6.70 6.83
N GLN A 28 13.28 -5.58 6.67
CA GLN A 28 12.54 -4.93 7.77
C GLN A 28 11.19 -5.59 8.06
N ASN A 29 10.42 -5.96 7.03
CA ASN A 29 9.02 -6.40 7.18
C ASN A 29 8.80 -7.90 6.91
N GLY A 30 9.81 -8.60 6.39
CA GLY A 30 9.75 -10.01 6.03
C GLY A 30 9.02 -10.29 4.71
N VAL A 31 9.17 -11.52 4.20
CA VAL A 31 8.65 -11.97 2.90
C VAL A 31 7.11 -11.95 2.84
N LYS A 32 6.44 -12.14 3.99
CA LYS A 32 4.97 -12.13 4.06
C LYS A 32 4.38 -10.74 3.83
N ALA A 33 5.09 -9.68 4.20
CA ALA A 33 4.64 -8.31 3.98
C ALA A 33 4.75 -7.90 2.50
N LEU A 34 5.81 -8.35 1.81
CA LEU A 34 6.00 -8.15 0.37
C LEU A 34 4.80 -8.70 -0.44
N ALA A 35 4.46 -9.96 -0.22
CA ALA A 35 3.36 -10.61 -0.94
C ALA A 35 2.01 -9.90 -0.67
N ARG A 36 1.78 -9.46 0.57
CA ARG A 36 0.55 -8.74 0.95
C ARG A 36 0.52 -7.32 0.37
N GLY A 37 1.65 -6.63 0.34
CA GLY A 37 1.79 -5.29 -0.25
C GLY A 37 1.44 -5.30 -1.74
N PHE A 38 1.98 -6.26 -2.50
CA PHE A 38 1.63 -6.42 -3.92
C PHE A 38 0.22 -6.93 -4.16
N ALA A 39 -0.29 -7.85 -3.32
CA ALA A 39 -1.67 -8.32 -3.43
C ALA A 39 -2.70 -7.22 -3.11
N ALA A 40 -2.31 -6.18 -2.36
CA ALA A 40 -3.18 -5.05 -2.04
C ALA A 40 -3.30 -4.02 -3.17
N LEU A 41 -2.33 -3.92 -4.09
CA LEU A 41 -2.36 -2.98 -5.23
C LEU A 41 -3.64 -3.06 -6.09
N PRO A 42 -4.07 -4.24 -6.57
CA PRO A 42 -5.28 -4.32 -7.40
C PRO A 42 -6.56 -3.96 -6.65
N CYS A 43 -6.55 -4.02 -5.31
CA CYS A 43 -7.67 -3.60 -4.47
C CYS A 43 -7.81 -2.08 -4.46
N LEU A 44 -6.69 -1.33 -4.44
CA LEU A 44 -6.68 0.13 -4.46
C LEU A 44 -7.39 0.70 -5.70
N TRP A 45 -7.22 0.07 -6.86
CA TRP A 45 -7.89 0.53 -8.08
C TRP A 45 -9.41 0.30 -8.06
N ARG A 46 -9.86 -0.78 -7.41
CA ARG A 46 -11.28 -1.18 -7.41
C ARG A 46 -12.07 -0.65 -6.23
N ALA A 47 -11.40 -0.22 -5.17
CA ALA A 47 -12.05 0.25 -3.96
C ALA A 47 -12.61 1.67 -4.18
N ASP A 48 -13.92 1.82 -3.98
CA ASP A 48 -14.58 3.12 -3.93
C ASP A 48 -15.15 3.32 -2.52
N PRO A 49 -14.43 4.01 -1.62
CA PRO A 49 -14.82 4.15 -0.22
C PRO A 49 -16.16 4.87 -0.04
N GLU A 50 -16.47 5.85 -0.90
CA GLU A 50 -17.69 6.64 -0.78
C GLU A 50 -18.92 5.81 -1.16
N ARG A 51 -18.85 5.08 -2.28
CA ARG A 51 -19.96 4.22 -2.72
C ARG A 51 -20.18 3.08 -1.73
N ASP A 52 -19.11 2.46 -1.22
CA ASP A 52 -19.22 1.42 -0.20
C ASP A 52 -19.85 1.93 1.10
N MET A 53 -19.51 3.14 1.54
CA MET A 53 -20.11 3.76 2.73
C MET A 53 -21.62 4.02 2.52
N LEU A 54 -22.01 4.56 1.36
CA LEU A 54 -23.41 4.83 1.05
C LEU A 54 -24.24 3.54 1.00
N LEU A 55 -23.72 2.49 0.37
CA LEU A 55 -24.35 1.17 0.33
C LEU A 55 -24.46 0.54 1.73
N ALA A 56 -23.43 0.69 2.57
CA ALA A 56 -23.45 0.21 3.94
C ALA A 56 -24.54 0.91 4.77
N ARG A 57 -24.63 2.25 4.68
CA ARG A 57 -25.67 3.03 5.37
C ARG A 57 -27.07 2.63 4.92
N ALA A 58 -27.29 2.53 3.60
CA ALA A 58 -28.59 2.11 3.05
C ALA A 58 -28.98 0.69 3.50
N THR A 59 -28.00 -0.22 3.60
CA THR A 59 -28.23 -1.58 4.10
C THR A 59 -28.58 -1.56 5.59
N MET A 60 -27.88 -0.74 6.40
CA MET A 60 -28.14 -0.59 7.83
C MET A 60 -29.57 -0.13 8.10
N THR A 61 -30.06 0.89 7.37
CA THR A 61 -31.44 1.38 7.53
C THR A 61 -32.48 0.32 7.16
N ARG A 62 -32.21 -0.52 6.16
CA ARG A 62 -33.08 -1.66 5.80
C ARG A 62 -33.10 -2.74 6.87
N VAL A 63 -31.94 -3.04 7.46
CA VAL A 63 -31.82 -4.00 8.57
C VAL A 63 -32.61 -3.51 9.78
N ASP A 64 -32.47 -2.23 10.15
CA ASP A 64 -33.24 -1.63 11.24
C ASP A 64 -34.76 -1.72 11.01
N HIS A 65 -35.22 -1.36 9.80
CA HIS A 65 -36.64 -1.47 9.45
C HIS A 65 -37.17 -2.91 9.55
N VAL A 66 -36.40 -3.90 9.09
CA VAL A 66 -36.79 -5.32 9.19
C VAL A 66 -36.74 -5.81 10.63
N ALA A 67 -35.75 -5.38 11.42
CA ALA A 67 -35.61 -5.74 12.82
C ALA A 67 -36.80 -5.23 13.64
N GLN A 68 -37.25 -3.99 13.40
CA GLN A 68 -38.42 -3.41 14.08
C GLN A 68 -39.74 -4.08 13.70
N LEU A 69 -39.91 -4.45 12.43
CA LEU A 69 -41.18 -5.03 11.93
C LEU A 69 -41.30 -6.54 12.11
N ARG A 70 -40.20 -7.28 12.03
CA ARG A 70 -40.19 -8.75 11.96
C ARG A 70 -39.27 -9.42 12.99
N GLY A 71 -38.61 -8.63 13.83
CA GLY A 71 -37.63 -9.11 14.81
C GLY A 71 -36.25 -9.36 14.21
N LEU A 72 -35.23 -9.41 15.09
CA LEU A 72 -33.81 -9.56 14.72
C LEU A 72 -33.51 -10.84 13.93
N GLN A 73 -34.22 -11.93 14.20
CA GLN A 73 -34.05 -13.22 13.53
C GLN A 73 -34.35 -13.17 12.03
N CYS A 74 -35.16 -12.22 11.58
CA CYS A 74 -35.54 -12.07 10.17
C CYS A 74 -34.58 -11.16 9.37
N THR A 75 -33.52 -10.64 10.00
CA THR A 75 -32.60 -9.70 9.36
C THR A 75 -31.75 -10.36 8.27
N ASP A 76 -31.55 -11.68 8.32
CA ASP A 76 -30.82 -12.48 7.32
C ASP A 76 -31.37 -12.35 5.88
N ARG A 77 -32.63 -11.94 5.73
CA ARG A 77 -33.31 -11.73 4.46
C ARG A 77 -32.85 -10.48 3.72
N VAL A 78 -32.16 -9.56 4.41
CA VAL A 78 -31.65 -8.33 3.79
C VAL A 78 -30.42 -8.65 2.95
N ARG A 79 -30.55 -8.48 1.63
CA ARG A 79 -29.41 -8.62 0.71
C ARG A 79 -28.46 -7.43 0.88
N ALA A 80 -27.23 -7.72 1.31
CA ALA A 80 -26.15 -6.75 1.36
C ALA A 80 -25.26 -6.84 0.12
N ALA A 81 -24.73 -5.69 -0.31
CA ALA A 81 -23.80 -5.62 -1.45
C ALA A 81 -22.40 -6.15 -1.10
N ASN A 82 -21.96 -5.93 0.15
CA ASN A 82 -20.63 -6.34 0.60
C ASN A 82 -20.69 -7.70 1.33
N PRO A 83 -19.80 -8.66 1.03
CA PRO A 83 -19.71 -9.94 1.73
C PRO A 83 -19.58 -9.80 3.26
N PHE A 84 -18.85 -8.78 3.74
CA PHE A 84 -18.69 -8.51 5.17
C PHE A 84 -20.02 -8.12 5.83
N LEU A 85 -20.82 -7.26 5.17
CA LEU A 85 -22.13 -6.85 5.67
C LEU A 85 -23.10 -8.03 5.68
N ALA A 86 -23.09 -8.87 4.65
CA ALA A 86 -23.92 -10.09 4.62
C ALA A 86 -23.57 -11.04 5.77
N LEU A 87 -22.28 -11.21 6.07
CA LEU A 87 -21.80 -11.99 7.21
C LEU A 87 -22.24 -11.38 8.55
N ALA A 88 -22.12 -10.05 8.69
CA ALA A 88 -22.52 -9.34 9.90
C ALA A 88 -24.02 -9.44 10.16
N ILE A 89 -24.86 -9.30 9.14
CA ILE A 89 -26.31 -9.44 9.24
C ILE A 89 -26.70 -10.86 9.67
N ARG A 90 -26.08 -11.89 9.07
CA ARG A 90 -26.30 -13.28 9.51
C ARG A 90 -25.88 -13.50 10.96
N LYS A 91 -24.70 -13.00 11.34
CA LYS A 91 -24.23 -13.12 12.71
C LYS A 91 -25.18 -12.44 13.68
N LEU A 92 -25.67 -11.24 13.36
CA LEU A 92 -26.66 -10.52 14.15
C LEU A 92 -27.96 -11.31 14.33
N ALA A 93 -28.46 -11.95 13.26
CA ALA A 93 -29.66 -12.79 13.33
C ALA A 93 -29.48 -14.02 14.25
N ASP A 94 -28.26 -14.56 14.32
CA ASP A 94 -27.90 -15.76 15.09
C ASP A 94 -27.37 -15.46 16.51
N THR A 95 -27.22 -14.19 16.91
CA THR A 95 -26.62 -13.87 18.22
C THR A 95 -27.65 -13.91 19.35
N GLU A 96 -27.28 -14.54 20.46
CA GLU A 96 -28.10 -14.59 21.67
C GLU A 96 -28.04 -13.28 22.48
N THR A 97 -26.88 -12.61 22.48
CA THR A 97 -26.65 -11.38 23.24
C THR A 97 -25.96 -10.31 22.39
N VAL A 98 -26.26 -9.04 22.65
CA VAL A 98 -25.67 -7.90 21.94
C VAL A 98 -24.15 -7.85 22.17
N ASP A 99 -23.70 -8.06 23.41
CA ASP A 99 -22.27 -8.02 23.78
C ASP A 99 -21.41 -9.00 22.96
N ARG A 100 -21.93 -10.20 22.66
CA ARG A 100 -21.21 -11.20 21.85
C ARG A 100 -21.07 -10.75 20.40
N PHE A 101 -22.09 -10.08 19.87
CA PHE A 101 -22.06 -9.53 18.52
C PHE A 101 -21.06 -8.38 18.43
N GLU A 102 -21.08 -7.45 19.39
CA GLU A 102 -20.15 -6.33 19.45
C GLU A 102 -18.70 -6.81 19.54
N MET A 103 -18.40 -7.73 20.45
CA MET A 103 -17.07 -8.32 20.60
C MET A 103 -16.59 -9.00 19.31
N TRP A 104 -17.47 -9.76 18.64
CA TRP A 104 -17.15 -10.37 17.36
C TRP A 104 -16.87 -9.31 16.27
N ALA A 105 -17.71 -8.27 16.19
CA ALA A 105 -17.59 -7.22 15.19
C ALA A 105 -16.29 -6.42 15.38
N GLU A 106 -15.94 -6.08 16.61
CA GLU A 106 -14.68 -5.42 16.97
C GLU A 106 -13.48 -6.27 16.57
N GLN A 107 -13.49 -7.56 16.90
CA GLN A 107 -12.41 -8.47 16.54
C GLN A 107 -12.28 -8.60 15.01
N ALA A 108 -13.37 -8.78 14.29
CA ALA A 108 -13.36 -8.92 12.84
C ALA A 108 -12.85 -7.65 12.13
N LEU A 109 -13.20 -6.47 12.65
CA LEU A 109 -12.68 -5.19 12.16
C LEU A 109 -11.20 -5.01 12.51
N SER A 110 -10.78 -5.40 13.72
CA SER A 110 -9.38 -5.39 14.15
C SER A 110 -8.51 -6.26 13.25
N ASP A 111 -8.93 -7.50 12.99
CA ASP A 111 -8.22 -8.43 12.10
C ASP A 111 -8.12 -7.89 10.66
N ARG A 112 -9.17 -7.20 10.19
CA ARG A 112 -9.14 -6.53 8.89
C ARG A 112 -8.15 -5.37 8.89
N ARG A 113 -8.14 -4.52 9.92
CA ARG A 113 -7.19 -3.41 10.07
C ARG A 113 -5.76 -3.92 10.12
N ALA A 114 -5.46 -4.94 10.93
CA ALA A 114 -4.12 -5.52 11.04
C ALA A 114 -3.58 -6.05 9.70
N ARG A 115 -4.45 -6.65 8.88
CA ARG A 115 -4.08 -7.08 7.51
C ARG A 115 -3.73 -5.90 6.60
N HIS A 116 -4.54 -4.83 6.62
CA HIS A 116 -4.26 -3.62 5.84
C HIS A 116 -3.03 -2.88 6.34
N GLU A 117 -2.85 -2.79 7.65
CA GLU A 117 -1.71 -2.16 8.30
C GLU A 117 -0.39 -2.84 7.91
N THR A 118 -0.37 -4.16 7.77
CA THR A 118 0.82 -4.88 7.28
C THR A 118 1.23 -4.43 5.88
N ALA A 119 0.27 -4.27 4.96
CA ALA A 119 0.54 -3.80 3.61
C ALA A 119 0.97 -2.32 3.60
N HIS A 120 0.29 -1.48 4.39
CA HIS A 120 0.64 -0.07 4.54
C HIS A 120 2.05 0.13 5.10
N LYS A 121 2.43 -0.61 6.17
CA LYS A 121 3.78 -0.57 6.76
C LYS A 121 4.87 -0.92 5.75
N PHE A 122 4.60 -1.88 4.87
CA PHE A 122 5.54 -2.26 3.81
C PHE A 122 5.81 -1.09 2.84
N TRP A 123 4.75 -0.42 2.35
CA TRP A 123 4.89 0.72 1.45
C TRP A 123 5.51 1.94 2.14
N LEU A 124 5.13 2.22 3.39
CA LEU A 124 5.73 3.27 4.19
C LEU A 124 7.24 3.05 4.41
N SER A 125 7.65 1.81 4.68
CA SER A 125 9.08 1.44 4.79
C SER A 125 9.84 1.70 3.49
N ILE A 126 9.23 1.44 2.32
CA ILE A 126 9.83 1.80 1.02
C ILE A 126 9.92 3.32 0.87
N ALA A 127 8.89 4.06 1.29
CA ALA A 127 8.88 5.53 1.24
C ALA A 127 10.01 6.15 2.08
N ASP A 128 10.29 5.58 3.25
CA ASP A 128 11.35 6.05 4.14
C ASP A 128 12.76 5.69 3.62
N VAL A 129 12.92 4.49 3.05
CA VAL A 129 14.22 3.97 2.61
C VAL A 129 14.65 4.55 1.26
N ALA A 130 13.72 4.83 0.34
CA ALA A 130 14.06 5.27 -1.02
C ALA A 130 14.89 6.57 -1.07
N PRO A 131 14.60 7.63 -0.28
CA PRO A 131 15.43 8.84 -0.25
C PRO A 131 16.81 8.59 0.36
N ALA A 132 16.89 7.75 1.40
CA ALA A 132 18.15 7.38 2.02
C ALA A 132 19.07 6.62 1.04
N LEU A 133 18.51 5.70 0.26
CA LEU A 133 19.24 5.01 -0.81
C LEU A 133 19.65 5.96 -1.94
N GLY A 134 18.82 6.97 -2.24
CA GLY A 134 19.15 8.04 -3.18
C GLY A 134 20.36 8.86 -2.75
N MET A 135 20.46 9.20 -1.46
CA MET A 135 21.64 9.85 -0.87
C MET A 135 22.87 8.94 -0.88
N ALA A 136 22.72 7.63 -0.62
CA ALA A 136 23.85 6.69 -0.79
C ALA A 136 24.36 6.66 -2.24
N GLY A 137 23.45 6.77 -3.22
CA GLY A 137 23.78 6.86 -4.63
C GLY A 137 24.58 8.11 -5.00
N THR A 138 24.37 9.25 -4.33
CA THR A 138 25.20 10.45 -4.56
C THR A 138 26.63 10.24 -4.10
N ILE A 139 26.82 9.57 -2.96
CA ILE A 139 28.14 9.21 -2.45
C ILE A 139 28.85 8.27 -3.43
N ILE A 140 28.15 7.25 -3.94
CA ILE A 140 28.71 6.32 -4.94
C ILE A 140 29.11 7.07 -6.22
N GLY A 141 28.27 7.98 -6.71
CA GLY A 141 28.57 8.79 -7.89
C GLY A 141 29.75 9.75 -7.68
N LEU A 142 29.88 10.36 -6.50
CA LEU A 142 31.03 11.18 -6.13
C LEU A 142 32.33 10.35 -6.08
N VAL A 143 32.30 9.16 -5.49
CA VAL A 143 33.44 8.24 -5.49
C VAL A 143 33.85 7.87 -6.92
N GLY A 144 32.88 7.56 -7.78
CA GLY A 144 33.14 7.27 -9.20
C GLY A 144 33.70 8.47 -9.98
N MET A 145 33.30 9.69 -9.60
CA MET A 145 33.83 10.92 -10.19
C MET A 145 35.29 11.16 -9.79
N PHE A 146 35.64 10.96 -8.50
CA PHE A 146 37.03 11.05 -8.04
C PHE A 146 37.92 9.96 -8.64
N ALA A 147 37.40 8.73 -8.82
CA ALA A 147 38.15 7.62 -9.40
C ALA A 147 38.45 7.79 -10.91
N GLY A 148 37.66 8.62 -11.61
CA GLY A 148 37.80 8.87 -13.05
C GLY A 148 38.31 10.27 -13.39
N MET A 149 38.88 11.00 -12.42
CA MET A 149 39.22 12.42 -12.57
C MET A 149 40.21 12.71 -13.71
N ASP A 150 41.08 11.74 -14.03
CA ASP A 150 42.09 11.88 -15.09
C ASP A 150 41.49 11.93 -16.50
N ASP A 151 40.22 11.52 -16.68
CA ASP A 151 39.51 11.53 -17.96
C ASP A 151 38.17 12.28 -17.86
N PRO A 152 38.09 13.51 -18.40
CA PRO A 152 36.86 14.31 -18.39
C PRO A 152 35.64 13.61 -18.99
N ALA A 153 35.83 12.64 -19.91
CA ALA A 153 34.72 11.89 -20.49
C ALA A 153 34.01 10.97 -19.47
N LYS A 154 34.70 10.57 -18.39
CA LYS A 154 34.17 9.67 -17.35
C LYS A 154 33.44 10.41 -16.23
N ILE A 155 33.58 11.73 -16.14
CA ILE A 155 32.92 12.57 -15.13
C ILE A 155 31.41 12.64 -15.37
N GLY A 156 31.00 12.82 -16.64
CA GLY A 156 29.60 12.96 -17.03
C GLY A 156 28.71 11.78 -16.60
N PRO A 157 29.09 10.51 -16.88
CA PRO A 157 28.34 9.34 -16.44
C PRO A 157 28.20 9.21 -14.91
N SER A 158 29.27 9.46 -14.14
CA SER A 158 29.27 9.37 -12.67
C SER A 158 28.40 10.45 -12.02
N MET A 159 28.45 11.68 -12.55
CA MET A 159 27.58 12.76 -12.12
C MET A 159 26.11 12.47 -12.45
N GLY A 160 25.84 11.92 -13.64
CA GLY A 160 24.50 11.50 -14.05
C GLY A 160 23.91 10.45 -13.10
N LEU A 161 24.71 9.46 -12.69
CA LEU A 161 24.28 8.44 -11.72
C LEU A 161 23.82 9.09 -10.40
N ALA A 162 24.62 9.99 -9.82
CA ALA A 162 24.32 10.65 -8.54
C ALA A 162 23.00 11.45 -8.58
N LEU A 163 22.76 12.19 -9.66
CA LEU A 163 21.56 13.01 -9.80
C LEU A 163 20.32 12.12 -10.04
N LEU A 164 20.45 11.08 -10.85
CA LEU A 164 19.36 10.15 -11.14
C LEU A 164 18.94 9.35 -9.91
N THR A 165 19.88 8.86 -9.09
CA THR A 165 19.54 8.13 -7.86
C THR A 165 18.78 9.01 -6.87
N THR A 166 19.13 10.29 -6.76
CA THR A 166 18.42 11.23 -5.89
C THR A 166 17.01 11.52 -6.41
N PHE A 167 16.89 11.79 -7.71
CA PHE A 167 15.61 12.04 -8.36
C PHE A 167 14.67 10.84 -8.21
N TYR A 168 15.16 9.63 -8.55
CA TYR A 168 14.37 8.42 -8.42
C TYR A 168 13.98 8.11 -6.97
N GLY A 169 14.84 8.40 -5.99
CA GLY A 169 14.50 8.20 -4.58
C GLY A 169 13.33 9.05 -4.12
N VAL A 170 13.33 10.33 -4.48
CA VAL A 170 12.25 11.26 -4.15
C VAL A 170 10.96 10.89 -4.89
N VAL A 171 11.05 10.50 -6.16
CA VAL A 171 9.89 10.08 -6.97
C VAL A 171 9.29 8.79 -6.42
N LEU A 172 10.11 7.78 -6.13
CA LEU A 172 9.63 6.51 -5.56
C LEU A 172 8.98 6.73 -4.19
N ALA A 173 9.60 7.55 -3.35
CA ALA A 173 9.08 7.83 -2.01
C ALA A 173 7.73 8.53 -2.06
N ASN A 174 7.61 9.62 -2.82
CA ASN A 174 6.44 10.52 -2.72
C ASN A 174 5.34 10.24 -3.74
N LEU A 175 5.65 9.59 -4.87
CA LEU A 175 4.67 9.36 -5.94
C LEU A 175 4.18 7.91 -6.01
N VAL A 176 4.99 6.96 -5.55
CA VAL A 176 4.68 5.52 -5.69
C VAL A 176 4.40 4.85 -4.35
N ALA A 177 5.18 5.18 -3.32
CA ALA A 177 5.12 4.50 -2.03
C ALA A 177 4.15 5.13 -1.01
N VAL A 178 3.62 6.32 -1.30
CA VAL A 178 2.61 7.04 -0.50
C VAL A 178 1.19 6.68 -0.92
#